data_AF-A0A1G5ER98-F1
#
_entry.id   AF-A0A1G5ER98-F1
#
_cell.length_a   1.000
_cell.length_b   1.000
_cell.length_c   1.000
_cell.angle_alpha   90.00
_cell.angle_beta   90.00
_cell.angle_gamma   90.00
#
_symmetry.space_group_name_H-M   'P 1'
#
loop_
_entity.id
_entity.type
_entity.pdbx_description
1 polymer ?
#
loop_
_entity_poly.entity_id
_entity_poly.type
_entity_poly.pdbx_seq_one_letter_code
_entity_poly.pdbx_strand_id
1 'polypeptide(L)'
;MSRAVTRRIEAVRQALLSGNAEQALARLDDLTATLARGKIDEAARESLEPALADLRQLAEASLQGARGAAEEVRAIVLAAQSLATYDSFGRRQLKPVAAPAPRRF
;
A
#
# COMPACT_ATOMS: atom_id res chain seq x y z
N MET A 1 -32.70 -5.92 -0.44
CA MET A 1 -31.52 -5.19 -0.94
C MET A 1 -31.50 -5.17 -2.47
N SER A 2 -31.05 -4.07 -3.09
CA SER A 2 -30.97 -3.94 -4.55
C SER A 2 -29.83 -4.78 -5.14
N ARG A 3 -30.06 -5.47 -6.28
CA ARG A 3 -29.04 -6.25 -7.02
C ARG A 3 -27.77 -5.44 -7.32
N ALA A 4 -27.90 -4.13 -7.52
CA ALA A 4 -26.78 -3.25 -7.79
C ALA A 4 -25.83 -3.09 -6.59
N VAL A 5 -26.38 -3.13 -5.36
CA VAL A 5 -25.60 -3.04 -4.11
C VAL A 5 -24.83 -4.33 -3.88
N THR A 6 -25.50 -5.48 -4.06
CA THR A 6 -24.87 -6.81 -3.93
C THR A 6 -23.69 -6.98 -4.89
N ARG A 7 -23.83 -6.54 -6.15
CA ARG A 7 -22.75 -6.60 -7.14
C ARG A 7 -21.53 -5.76 -6.74
N ARG A 8 -21.75 -4.61 -6.11
CA ARG A 8 -20.67 -3.72 -5.64
C ARG A 8 -19.97 -4.27 -4.41
N ILE A 9 -20.71 -4.87 -3.48
CA ILE A 9 -20.13 -5.58 -2.33
C ILE A 9 -19.21 -6.71 -2.83
N GLU A 10 -19.65 -7.48 -3.83
CA GLU A 10 -18.83 -8.54 -4.41
C GLU A 10 -17.57 -7.97 -5.10
N ALA A 11 -17.68 -6.83 -5.80
CA ALA A 11 -16.53 -6.18 -6.40
C ALA A 11 -15.50 -5.70 -5.36
N VAL A 12 -15.94 -5.17 -4.22
CA VAL A 12 -15.08 -4.83 -3.08
C VAL A 12 -14.39 -6.07 -2.53
N ARG A 13 -15.16 -7.15 -2.31
CA ARG A 13 -14.63 -8.42 -1.81
C ARG A 13 -13.54 -8.99 -2.73
N GLN A 14 -13.78 -9.01 -4.04
CA GLN A 14 -12.80 -9.50 -5.02
C GLN A 14 -11.52 -8.65 -5.01
N ALA A 15 -11.65 -7.32 -4.90
CA ALA A 15 -10.49 -6.43 -4.81
C ALA A 15 -9.66 -6.70 -3.55
N LEU A 16 -10.31 -6.90 -2.40
CA LEU A 16 -9.64 -7.26 -1.15
C LEU A 16 -8.93 -8.62 -1.25
N LEU A 17 -9.59 -9.64 -1.79
CA LEU A 17 -9.01 -10.98 -1.96
C LEU A 17 -7.83 -11.00 -2.95
N SER A 18 -7.84 -10.11 -3.93
CA SER A 18 -6.73 -9.96 -4.88
C SER A 18 -5.51 -9.23 -4.31
N GLY A 19 -5.59 -8.72 -3.07
CA GLY A 19 -4.52 -7.94 -2.44
C GLY A 19 -4.32 -6.54 -3.04
N ASN A 20 -5.21 -6.09 -3.91
CA ASN A 20 -5.15 -4.77 -4.52
C ASN A 20 -5.87 -3.74 -3.63
N ALA A 21 -5.15 -3.23 -2.62
CA ALA A 21 -5.69 -2.30 -1.63
C ALA A 21 -6.18 -0.98 -2.27
N GLU A 22 -5.50 -0.45 -3.29
CA GLU A 22 -5.92 0.78 -3.99
C GLU A 22 -7.26 0.58 -4.71
N GLN A 23 -7.40 -0.55 -5.40
CA GLN A 23 -8.66 -0.88 -6.06
C GLN A 23 -9.77 -1.17 -5.05
N ALA A 24 -9.46 -1.79 -3.91
CA ALA A 24 -10.44 -2.03 -2.85
C ALA A 24 -11.00 -0.71 -2.28
N LEU A 25 -10.13 0.27 -2.02
CA LEU A 25 -10.54 1.60 -1.55
C LEU A 25 -11.43 2.33 -2.56
N ALA A 26 -11.04 2.35 -3.83
CA ALA A 26 -11.85 2.96 -4.89
C ALA A 26 -13.25 2.33 -5.00
N ARG A 27 -13.34 1.00 -4.86
CA ARG A 27 -14.63 0.28 -4.88
C ARG A 27 -15.48 0.54 -3.63
N LEU A 28 -14.84 0.75 -2.46
CA LEU A 28 -15.52 1.15 -1.23
C LEU A 28 -16.11 2.57 -1.34
N ASP A 29 -15.39 3.49 -1.98
CA ASP A 29 -15.88 4.85 -2.25
C ASP A 29 -17.09 4.84 -3.20
N ASP A 30 -17.02 4.03 -4.27
CA ASP A 30 -18.14 3.84 -5.19
C ASP A 30 -19.37 3.24 -4.49
N LEU A 31 -19.15 2.29 -3.58
CA LEU A 31 -20.21 1.65 -2.79
C LEU A 31 -20.84 2.67 -1.84
N THR A 32 -20.06 3.38 -1.04
CA THR A 32 -20.56 4.41 -0.11
C THR A 32 -21.31 5.52 -0.84
N ALA A 33 -20.79 6.03 -1.96
CA ALA A 33 -21.47 7.05 -2.77
C ALA A 33 -22.79 6.54 -3.39
N THR A 34 -22.91 5.23 -3.63
CA THR A 34 -24.16 4.61 -4.08
C THR A 34 -25.15 4.48 -2.95
N LEU A 35 -24.69 4.04 -1.78
CA LEU A 35 -25.53 3.91 -0.59
C LEU A 35 -26.07 5.27 -0.15
N ALA A 36 -25.29 6.34 -0.30
CA ALA A 36 -25.72 7.72 -0.07
C ALA A 36 -26.82 8.20 -1.04
N ARG A 37 -26.70 7.83 -2.32
CA ARG A 37 -27.66 8.22 -3.39
C ARG A 37 -28.90 7.34 -3.48
N GLY A 38 -28.84 6.12 -2.97
CA GLY A 38 -29.95 5.16 -3.02
C GLY A 38 -31.02 5.43 -1.97
N LYS A 39 -32.27 5.10 -2.28
CA LYS A 39 -33.34 4.90 -1.27
C LYS A 39 -33.06 3.60 -0.51
N ILE A 40 -32.09 3.65 0.39
CA ILE A 40 -31.83 2.58 1.33
C ILE A 40 -32.52 2.97 2.62
N ASP A 41 -33.15 2.00 3.26
CA ASP A 41 -33.77 2.20 4.56
C ASP A 41 -32.71 2.65 5.57
N GLU A 42 -33.04 3.62 6.42
CA GLU A 42 -32.07 4.25 7.33
C GLU A 42 -31.50 3.22 8.31
N ALA A 43 -32.33 2.29 8.80
CA ALA A 43 -31.90 1.17 9.63
C ALA A 43 -30.91 0.22 8.92
N ALA A 44 -31.08 0.04 7.60
CA ALA A 44 -30.15 -0.74 6.80
C ALA A 44 -28.84 0.02 6.52
N ARG A 45 -28.86 1.36 6.55
CA ARG A 45 -27.65 2.18 6.44
C ARG A 45 -26.85 2.16 7.75
N GLU A 46 -27.50 2.39 8.88
CA GLU A 46 -26.85 2.37 10.21
C GLU A 46 -26.18 1.03 10.50
N SER A 47 -26.77 -0.09 10.06
CA SER A 47 -26.16 -1.42 10.24
C SER A 47 -24.97 -1.70 9.31
N LEU A 48 -24.89 -1.04 8.14
CA LEU A 48 -23.81 -1.24 7.17
C LEU A 48 -22.62 -0.29 7.37
N GLU A 49 -22.87 0.89 7.90
CA GLU A 49 -21.85 1.92 8.10
C GLU A 49 -20.62 1.45 8.91
N PRO A 50 -20.77 0.79 10.08
CA PRO A 50 -19.61 0.32 10.83
C PRO A 50 -18.81 -0.74 10.06
N ALA A 51 -19.49 -1.67 9.38
CA ALA A 51 -18.82 -2.69 8.58
C ALA A 51 -18.03 -2.09 7.39
N LEU A 52 -18.52 -1.00 6.79
CA LEU A 52 -17.80 -0.30 5.73
C LEU A 52 -16.61 0.50 6.27
N ALA A 53 -16.74 1.07 7.47
CA ALA A 53 -15.64 1.75 8.15
C ALA A 53 -14.50 0.77 8.46
N ASP A 54 -14.82 -0.41 9.01
CA ASP A 54 -13.84 -1.47 9.30
C ASP A 54 -13.10 -1.92 8.03
N LEU A 55 -13.83 -2.12 6.93
CA LEU A 55 -13.23 -2.52 5.64
C LEU A 55 -12.33 -1.42 5.07
N ARG A 56 -12.71 -0.14 5.21
CA ARG A 56 -11.86 0.98 4.80
C ARG A 56 -10.59 1.02 5.64
N GLN A 57 -10.69 0.91 6.97
CA GLN A 57 -9.54 0.89 7.85
C GLN A 57 -8.57 -0.26 7.51
N LEU A 58 -9.10 -1.45 7.23
CA LEU A 58 -8.28 -2.59 6.82
C LEU A 58 -7.56 -2.36 5.49
N ALA A 59 -8.28 -1.81 4.50
CA ALA A 59 -7.70 -1.53 3.18
C ALA A 59 -6.63 -0.42 3.26
N GLU A 60 -6.84 0.62 4.08
CA GLU A 60 -5.86 1.68 4.34
C GLU A 60 -4.60 1.12 5.02
N ALA A 61 -4.77 0.32 6.07
CA ALA A 61 -3.65 -0.33 6.75
C ALA A 61 -2.86 -1.25 5.81
N SER A 62 -3.56 -2.01 4.96
CA SER A 62 -2.94 -2.87 3.95
C SER A 62 -2.14 -2.05 2.92
N LEU A 63 -2.69 -0.93 2.45
CA LEU A 63 -2.00 -0.03 1.52
C LEU A 63 -0.74 0.58 2.15
N GLN A 64 -0.84 1.03 3.39
CA GLN A 64 0.29 1.60 4.12
C GLN A 64 1.38 0.55 4.33
N GLY A 65 1.03 -0.67 4.74
CA GLY A 65 1.98 -1.76 4.88
C GLY A 65 2.67 -2.14 3.56
N ALA A 66 1.90 -2.22 2.46
CA ALA A 66 2.46 -2.51 1.14
C ALA A 66 3.44 -1.43 0.66
N ARG A 67 3.14 -0.15 0.93
CA ARG A 67 4.04 0.97 0.61
C ARG A 67 5.32 0.91 1.44
N GLY A 68 5.22 0.66 2.74
CA GLY A 68 6.38 0.52 3.62
C GLY A 68 7.30 -0.62 3.18
N ALA A 69 6.74 -1.80 2.88
CA ALA A 69 7.51 -2.93 2.38
C ALA A 69 8.23 -2.62 1.04
N ALA A 70 7.57 -1.90 0.13
CA ALA A 70 8.19 -1.48 -1.12
C ALA A 70 9.37 -0.50 -0.91
N GLU A 71 9.26 0.40 0.09
CA GLU A 71 10.34 1.31 0.48
C GLU A 71 11.53 0.56 1.09
N GLU A 72 11.27 -0.41 1.97
CA GLU A 72 12.32 -1.26 2.55
C GLU A 72 13.07 -2.05 1.48
N VAL A 73 12.36 -2.66 0.53
CA VAL A 73 12.98 -3.37 -0.60
C VAL A 73 13.86 -2.41 -1.43
N ARG A 74 13.40 -1.19 -1.70
CA ARG A 74 14.21 -0.17 -2.40
C ARG A 74 15.46 0.19 -1.59
N ALA A 75 15.34 0.36 -0.27
CA ALA A 75 16.47 0.66 0.60
C ALA A 75 17.50 -0.49 0.58
N ILE A 76 17.04 -1.74 0.61
CA ILE A 76 17.90 -2.93 0.50
C ILE A 76 18.63 -2.94 -0.85
N VAL A 77 17.93 -2.68 -1.96
CA VAL A 77 18.54 -2.64 -3.30
C VAL A 77 19.61 -1.55 -3.39
N LEU A 78 19.34 -0.34 -2.88
CA LEU A 78 20.31 0.76 -2.84
C LEU A 78 21.51 0.43 -1.95
N ALA A 79 21.29 -0.18 -0.78
CA ALA A 79 22.35 -0.63 0.11
C ALA A 79 23.23 -1.69 -0.58
N ALA A 80 22.63 -2.67 -1.26
CA ALA A 80 23.34 -3.69 -2.02
C ALA A 80 24.18 -3.08 -3.15
N GLN A 81 23.66 -2.09 -3.88
CA GLN A 81 24.42 -1.35 -4.89
C GLN A 81 25.59 -0.56 -4.28
N SER A 82 25.41 0.00 -3.08
CA SER A 82 26.48 0.74 -2.38
C SER A 82 27.60 -0.17 -1.87
N LEU A 83 27.29 -1.45 -1.64
CA LEU A 83 28.25 -2.49 -1.24
C LEU A 83 28.90 -3.16 -2.45
N ALA A 84 28.38 -2.94 -3.65
CA ALA A 84 28.93 -3.50 -4.86
C ALA A 84 30.37 -2.98 -5.06
N THR A 85 31.31 -3.92 -5.09
CA THR A 85 32.73 -3.61 -5.29
C THR A 85 33.03 -3.26 -6.75
N TYR A 86 32.08 -3.54 -7.66
CA TYR A 86 32.23 -3.36 -9.10
C TYR A 86 31.05 -2.57 -9.65
N ASP A 87 31.31 -1.66 -10.58
CA ASP A 87 30.28 -0.96 -11.35
C ASP A 87 29.67 -1.85 -12.44
N SER A 88 28.68 -1.32 -13.16
CA SER A 88 28.02 -2.00 -14.29
C SER A 88 28.93 -2.31 -15.48
N PHE A 89 30.18 -1.81 -15.48
CA PHE A 89 31.21 -2.09 -16.48
C PHE A 89 32.30 -3.04 -15.96
N GLY A 90 32.10 -3.64 -14.78
CA GLY A 90 33.06 -4.55 -14.16
C GLY A 90 34.30 -3.86 -13.59
N ARG A 91 34.29 -2.54 -13.45
CA ARG A 91 35.41 -1.78 -12.88
C ARG A 91 35.24 -1.68 -11.37
N ARG A 92 36.34 -1.93 -10.65
CA ARG A 92 36.34 -1.90 -9.19
C ARG A 92 36.13 -0.46 -8.69
N GLN A 93 35.06 -0.22 -7.93
CA GLN A 93 34.87 1.04 -7.22
C GLN A 93 35.64 0.99 -5.89
N LEU A 94 36.83 1.59 -5.87
CA LEU A 94 37.56 1.81 -4.62
C LEU A 94 37.03 3.11 -3.99
N LYS A 95 36.29 3.00 -2.88
CA LYS A 95 36.08 4.16 -1.99
C LYS A 95 37.45 4.62 -1.49
N PRO A 96 37.91 5.85 -1.79
CA PRO A 96 39.18 6.33 -1.28
C PRO A 96 39.06 6.46 0.24
N VAL A 97 39.77 5.59 0.96
CA VAL A 97 39.99 5.76 2.39
C VAL A 97 40.98 6.90 2.53
N ALA A 98 40.52 8.05 3.04
CA ALA A 98 41.41 9.16 3.34
C ALA A 98 42.43 8.69 4.39
N ALA A 99 43.71 8.88 4.11
CA ALA A 99 44.78 8.48 5.02
C ALA A 99 44.63 9.21 6.37
N PRO A 100 44.80 8.53 7.51
CA PRO A 100 44.72 9.17 8.82
C PRO A 100 45.80 10.25 8.92
N ALA A 101 45.40 11.44 9.36
CA ALA A 101 46.30 12.58 9.53
C ALA A 101 47.47 12.20 10.47
N PRO A 102 48.72 12.58 10.15
CA PRO A 102 49.87 12.23 10.97
C PRO A 102 49.74 12.87 12.36
N ARG A 103 49.62 12.03 13.39
CA ARG A 103 49.75 12.45 14.79
C ARG A 103 51.21 12.89 15.01
N ARG A 104 51.41 14.17 15.33
CA ARG A 104 52.68 14.66 15.87
C ARG A 104 52.75 14.25 17.35
N PHE A 105 53.83 13.57 17.71
CA PHE A 105 54.21 13.30 19.10
C PHE A 105 54.85 14.55 19.71
#